data_AF-A0ABC8T7C7-F1
#
_entry.id   AF-A0ABC8T7C7-F1
#
_cell.length_a   1.000
_cell.length_b   1.000
_cell.length_c   1.000
_cell.angle_alpha   90.00
_cell.angle_beta   90.00
_cell.angle_gamma   90.00
#
_symmetry.space_group_name_H-M   'P 1'
#
loop_
_entity.id
_entity.type
_entity.pdbx_description
1 polymer ?
#
loop_
_entity_poly.entity_id
_entity_poly.type
_entity_poly.pdbx_seq_one_letter_code
_entity_poly.pdbx_strand_id
1 'polypeptide(L)'
;MRIPVLNDYIRRSNEEIVRLRAEKGGEVANQYFYPPGLLPKLPGRFYYLFGKPIQTKGREKELKDKESANELYLHIKYEIESNMAYLIKMREEDPYRGIIDRTVHRAVSASVDQVPTFEP
;
A
#
# COMPACT_ATOMS: atom_id res chain seq x y z
N MET A 1 -14.99 -17.97 -8.24
CA MET A 1 -16.29 -17.41 -7.75
C MET A 1 -17.39 -18.46 -7.86
N ARG A 2 -18.54 -18.24 -7.20
CA ARG A 2 -19.66 -19.20 -7.10
C ARG A 2 -20.63 -19.18 -8.29
N ILE A 3 -20.33 -18.38 -9.32
CA ILE A 3 -21.15 -18.20 -10.53
C ILE A 3 -20.36 -18.77 -11.73
N PRO A 4 -20.77 -19.92 -12.31
CA PRO A 4 -20.01 -20.61 -13.35
C PRO A 4 -19.73 -19.76 -14.59
N VAL A 5 -20.74 -19.06 -15.10
CA VAL A 5 -20.64 -18.20 -16.30
C VAL A 5 -19.58 -17.10 -16.12
N LEU A 6 -19.49 -16.54 -14.91
CA LEU A 6 -18.55 -15.48 -14.59
C LEU A 6 -17.11 -16.00 -14.48
N ASN A 7 -16.93 -17.22 -13.95
CA ASN A 7 -15.63 -17.87 -13.91
C ASN A 7 -15.12 -18.19 -15.32
N ASP A 8 -16.01 -18.67 -16.20
CA ASP A 8 -15.66 -19.00 -17.58
C ASP A 8 -15.24 -17.76 -18.36
N TYR A 9 -15.95 -16.63 -18.16
CA TYR A 9 -15.56 -15.35 -18.73
C TYR A 9 -14.18 -14.90 -18.26
N ILE A 10 -13.91 -14.90 -16.94
CA ILE A 10 -12.60 -14.51 -16.39
C ILE A 10 -11.49 -15.42 -16.91
N ARG A 11 -11.72 -16.74 -16.94
CA ARG A 11 -10.74 -17.72 -17.42
C ARG A 11 -10.34 -17.43 -18.87
N ARG A 12 -11.32 -17.30 -19.77
CA ARG A 12 -11.07 -17.01 -21.19
C ARG A 12 -10.34 -15.68 -21.38
N SER A 13 -10.79 -14.61 -20.72
CA SER A 13 -10.12 -13.31 -20.81
C SER A 13 -8.68 -13.34 -20.29
N ASN A 14 -8.35 -14.21 -19.34
CA ASN A 14 -6.97 -14.34 -18.82
C ASN A 14 -6.09 -15.31 -19.62
N GLU A 15 -6.68 -16.25 -20.37
CA GLU A 15 -5.96 -17.11 -21.31
C GLU A 15 -5.45 -16.34 -22.53
N GLU A 16 -6.16 -15.28 -22.93
CA GLU A 16 -5.81 -14.41 -24.05
C GLU A 16 -4.77 -13.32 -23.70
N ILE A 17 -4.48 -13.10 -22.41
CA ILE A 17 -3.55 -12.05 -21.95
C ILE A 17 -2.12 -12.59 -21.83
N VAL A 18 -1.16 -11.85 -22.39
CA VAL A 18 0.27 -12.16 -22.26
C VAL A 18 0.70 -12.11 -20.80
N ARG A 19 1.25 -13.22 -20.29
CA ARG A 19 1.80 -13.31 -18.94
C ARG A 19 3.18 -12.65 -18.84
N LEU A 20 3.22 -11.43 -18.31
CA LEU A 20 4.46 -10.64 -18.18
C LEU A 20 5.38 -11.10 -17.04
N ARG A 21 4.91 -11.94 -16.11
CA ARG A 21 5.66 -12.37 -14.90
C ARG A 21 5.72 -13.88 -14.76
N ALA A 22 5.89 -14.58 -15.87
CA ALA A 22 5.92 -16.05 -15.89
C ALA A 22 7.06 -16.65 -15.03
N GLU A 23 8.16 -15.91 -14.83
CA GLU A 23 9.33 -16.36 -14.06
C GLU A 23 9.23 -16.15 -12.54
N LYS A 24 8.17 -15.48 -12.04
CA LYS A 24 7.99 -15.24 -10.60
C LYS A 24 7.01 -16.25 -10.01
N GLY A 25 7.17 -16.55 -8.72
CA GLY A 25 6.28 -17.43 -7.95
C GLY A 25 5.39 -16.67 -6.95
N GLY A 26 4.43 -17.37 -6.36
CA GLY A 26 3.56 -16.84 -5.29
C GLY A 26 2.58 -15.75 -5.74
N GLU A 27 2.17 -14.88 -4.82
CA GLU A 27 1.22 -13.80 -5.09
C GLU A 27 1.70 -12.83 -6.18
N VAL A 28 3.02 -12.63 -6.29
CA VAL A 28 3.62 -11.73 -7.29
C VAL A 28 3.42 -12.25 -8.73
N ALA A 29 3.28 -13.56 -8.88
CA ALA A 29 3.00 -14.25 -10.14
C ALA A 29 1.52 -14.18 -10.54
N ASN A 30 0.64 -13.79 -9.63
CA ASN A 30 -0.80 -13.72 -9.88
C ASN A 30 -1.11 -12.50 -10.77
N GLN A 31 -1.45 -12.77 -12.03
CA GLN A 31 -1.78 -11.76 -13.04
C GLN A 31 -3.25 -11.84 -13.50
N TYR A 32 -4.15 -12.39 -12.69
CA TYR A 32 -5.56 -12.45 -13.06
C TYR A 32 -6.13 -11.03 -13.24
N PHE A 33 -6.46 -10.71 -14.48
CA PHE A 33 -7.23 -9.54 -14.87
C PHE A 33 -8.70 -9.78 -14.57
N TYR A 34 -9.28 -8.88 -13.77
CA TYR A 34 -10.70 -8.85 -13.51
C TYR A 34 -11.29 -7.65 -14.26
N PRO A 35 -12.24 -7.86 -15.18
CA PRO A 35 -12.94 -6.79 -15.85
C PRO A 35 -13.54 -5.80 -14.83
N PRO A 36 -13.54 -4.48 -15.12
CA PRO A 36 -14.16 -3.49 -14.24
C PRO A 36 -15.59 -3.89 -13.84
N GLY A 37 -15.92 -3.79 -12.54
CA GLY A 37 -17.25 -4.11 -12.01
C GLY A 37 -17.48 -5.57 -11.58
N LEU A 38 -16.64 -6.53 -12.00
CA LEU A 38 -16.81 -7.95 -11.63
C LEU A 38 -16.41 -8.26 -10.18
N LEU A 39 -15.34 -7.61 -9.72
CA LEU A 39 -14.77 -7.77 -8.40
C LEU A 39 -14.27 -6.39 -7.99
N PRO A 40 -15.17 -5.49 -7.53
CA PRO A 40 -14.73 -4.19 -7.07
C PRO A 40 -13.78 -4.41 -5.89
N LYS A 41 -12.48 -4.25 -6.13
CA LYS A 41 -11.52 -4.03 -5.05
C LYS A 41 -11.91 -2.69 -4.46
N LEU A 42 -12.72 -2.72 -3.40
CA LEU A 42 -13.15 -1.52 -2.70
C LEU A 42 -11.89 -0.79 -2.23
N PRO A 43 -11.64 0.46 -2.67
CA PRO A 43 -10.44 1.18 -2.27
C PRO A 43 -10.41 1.36 -0.73
N GLY A 44 -9.38 0.81 -0.10
CA GLY A 44 -9.13 1.05 1.33
C GLY A 44 -8.68 2.48 1.60
N ARG A 45 -8.54 2.83 2.89
CA ARG A 45 -7.85 4.07 3.29
C ARG A 45 -6.38 4.03 2.86
N PHE A 46 -5.83 5.17 2.47
CA PHE A 46 -4.39 5.33 2.30
C PHE A 46 -3.75 5.82 3.60
N TYR A 47 -2.60 5.25 3.93
CA TYR A 47 -1.85 5.57 5.14
C TYR A 47 -0.54 6.22 4.72
N TYR A 48 -0.27 7.40 5.26
CA TYR A 48 0.93 8.18 4.98
C TYR A 48 1.54 8.60 6.32
N LEU A 49 2.85 8.45 6.44
CA LEU A 49 3.63 8.94 7.57
C LEU A 49 4.83 9.70 7.01
N PHE A 50 4.95 10.96 7.38
CA PHE A 50 6.08 11.81 7.01
C PHE A 50 7.05 11.83 8.19
N GLY A 51 8.21 11.21 8.00
CA GLY A 51 9.29 11.22 8.97
C GLY A 51 9.98 12.59 9.07
N LYS A 52 10.98 12.67 9.95
CA LYS A 52 11.82 13.86 10.07
C LYS A 52 12.60 14.11 8.77
N PRO A 53 12.77 15.36 8.34
CA PRO A 53 13.56 15.65 7.15
C PRO A 53 15.04 15.33 7.39
N ILE A 54 15.67 14.64 6.44
CA ILE A 54 17.12 14.40 6.46
C ILE A 54 17.82 15.54 5.74
N GLN A 55 18.53 16.39 6.49
CA GLN A 55 19.30 17.48 5.90
C GLN A 55 20.64 16.99 5.37
N THR A 56 20.87 17.24 4.08
CA THR A 56 22.13 16.92 3.37
C THR A 56 22.94 18.16 3.00
N LYS A 57 22.34 19.34 3.08
CA LYS A 57 23.01 20.63 2.81
C LYS A 57 24.18 20.84 3.78
N GLY A 58 25.37 21.13 3.27
CA GLY A 58 26.57 21.33 4.08
C GLY A 58 27.33 20.05 4.47
N ARG A 59 26.86 18.88 4.01
CA ARG A 59 27.50 17.57 4.25
C ARG A 59 28.21 17.03 3.01
N GLU A 60 28.58 17.89 2.06
CA GLU A 60 29.08 17.47 0.74
C GLU A 60 30.39 16.67 0.82
N LYS A 61 31.22 16.90 1.84
CA LYS A 61 32.46 16.13 2.05
C LYS A 61 32.17 14.72 2.58
N GLU A 62 31.27 14.61 3.54
CA GLU A 62 30.83 13.34 4.13
C GLU A 62 30.09 12.48 3.09
N LEU A 63 29.27 13.09 2.24
CA LEU A 63 28.55 12.37 1.18
C LEU A 63 29.47 11.89 0.03
N LYS A 64 30.68 12.42 -0.08
CA LYS A 64 31.69 11.94 -1.06
C LYS A 64 32.51 10.78 -0.52
N ASP A 65 32.56 10.63 0.80
CA ASP A 65 33.16 9.48 1.45
C ASP A 65 32.19 8.29 1.40
N LYS A 66 32.67 7.16 0.89
CA LYS A 66 31.80 6.02 0.57
C LYS A 66 31.22 5.39 1.83
N GLU A 67 32.05 5.24 2.86
CA GLU A 67 31.69 4.66 4.14
C GLU A 67 30.66 5.55 4.84
N SER A 68 30.92 6.85 4.95
CA SER A 68 30.02 7.81 5.58
C SER A 68 28.68 7.95 4.83
N ALA A 69 28.71 7.95 3.48
CA ALA A 69 27.48 7.95 2.68
C ALA A 69 26.65 6.67 2.87
N ASN A 70 27.32 5.52 3.02
CA ASN A 70 26.66 4.25 3.28
C ASN A 70 26.02 4.21 4.68
N GLU A 71 26.66 4.77 5.70
CA GLU A 71 26.06 4.92 7.03
C GLU A 71 24.77 5.75 6.99
N LEU A 72 24.80 6.90 6.31
CA LEU A 72 23.60 7.72 6.11
C LEU A 72 22.50 6.95 5.37
N TYR A 73 22.86 6.21 4.32
CA TYR A 73 21.91 5.38 3.59
C TYR A 73 21.24 4.32 4.48
N LEU A 74 22.01 3.61 5.29
CA LEU A 74 21.49 2.60 6.21
C LEU A 74 20.56 3.20 7.26
N HIS A 75 20.90 4.39 7.76
CA HIS A 75 20.03 5.14 8.67
C HIS A 75 18.68 5.49 8.01
N ILE A 76 18.70 6.04 6.79
CA ILE A 76 17.48 6.36 6.03
C ILE A 76 16.64 5.10 5.77
N LYS A 77 17.30 4.01 5.37
CA LYS A 77 16.64 2.73 5.13
C LYS A 77 15.92 2.25 6.40
N TYR A 78 16.60 2.30 7.55
CA TYR A 78 16.01 1.92 8.84
C TYR A 78 14.79 2.79 9.20
N GLU A 79 14.87 4.13 9.02
CA GLU A 79 13.73 5.02 9.27
C GLU A 79 12.53 4.67 8.39
N ILE A 80 12.74 4.38 7.10
CA ILE A 80 11.67 3.99 6.18
C ILE A 80 11.06 2.65 6.60
N GLU A 81 11.88 1.65 6.91
CA GLU A 81 11.41 0.33 7.36
C GLU A 81 10.57 0.44 8.64
N SER A 82 11.01 1.26 9.60
CA SER A 82 10.28 1.51 10.85
C SER A 82 8.93 2.21 10.59
N ASN A 83 8.92 3.25 9.75
CA ASN A 83 7.69 3.94 9.36
C ASN A 83 6.71 2.99 8.64
N MET A 84 7.21 2.12 7.76
CA MET A 84 6.39 1.12 7.08
C MET A 84 5.79 0.12 8.07
N ALA A 85 6.58 -0.37 9.02
CA ALA A 85 6.11 -1.29 10.06
C ALA A 85 5.00 -0.66 10.91
N TYR A 86 5.16 0.61 11.31
CA TYR A 86 4.11 1.37 11.99
C TYR A 86 2.84 1.48 11.13
N LEU A 87 2.95 1.88 9.86
CA LEU A 87 1.79 2.02 8.97
C LEU A 87 1.06 0.70 8.73
N ILE A 88 1.79 -0.41 8.65
CA ILE A 88 1.19 -1.76 8.54
C ILE A 88 0.39 -2.07 9.81
N LYS A 89 0.97 -1.85 10.99
CA LYS A 89 0.28 -2.06 12.27
C LYS A 89 -0.98 -1.21 12.38
N MET A 90 -0.89 0.09 12.11
CA MET A 90 -2.04 1.00 12.14
C MET A 90 -3.13 0.58 11.14
N ARG A 91 -2.73 0.06 9.98
CA ARG A 91 -3.68 -0.46 8.99
C ARG A 91 -4.37 -1.75 9.42
N GLU A 92 -3.72 -2.58 10.22
CA GLU A 92 -4.34 -3.78 10.79
C GLU A 92 -5.32 -3.43 11.90
N GLU A 93 -5.01 -2.40 12.68
CA GLU A 93 -5.81 -1.95 13.82
C GLU A 93 -6.89 -0.91 13.47
N ASP A 94 -6.94 -0.37 12.23
CA ASP A 94 -7.91 0.68 11.82
C ASP A 94 -9.36 0.15 11.70
N PRO A 95 -10.30 0.57 12.60
CA PRO A 95 -11.70 0.19 12.51
C PRO A 95 -12.42 0.79 11.30
N TYR A 96 -11.84 1.81 10.64
CA TYR A 96 -12.40 2.52 9.48
C TYR A 96 -11.70 2.16 8.16
N ARG A 97 -10.91 1.07 8.14
CA ARG A 97 -10.23 0.57 6.95
C ARG A 97 -11.19 0.30 5.80
N GLY A 98 -12.35 -0.29 6.10
CA GLY A 98 -13.41 -0.59 5.15
C GLY A 98 -14.21 0.64 4.74
N ILE A 99 -14.63 0.69 3.48
CA ILE A 99 -15.51 1.77 2.99
C ILE A 99 -16.87 1.72 3.70
N ILE A 100 -17.36 0.52 4.01
CA ILE A 100 -18.66 0.33 4.69
C ILE A 100 -18.62 0.94 6.08
N ASP A 101 -17.66 0.54 6.92
CA ASP A 101 -17.52 1.03 8.29
C ASP A 101 -17.34 2.55 8.33
N ARG A 102 -16.56 3.09 7.40
CA ARG A 102 -16.38 4.54 7.24
C ARG A 102 -17.65 5.25 6.81
N THR A 103 -18.45 4.64 5.94
CA THR A 103 -19.73 5.20 5.48
C THR A 103 -20.74 5.23 6.62
N VAL A 104 -20.81 4.17 7.42
CA VAL A 104 -21.64 4.11 8.63
C VAL A 104 -21.18 5.16 9.64
N HIS A 105 -19.88 5.22 9.95
CA HIS A 105 -19.33 6.23 10.86
C HIS A 105 -19.67 7.65 10.39
N ARG A 106 -19.48 7.95 9.10
CA ARG A 106 -19.81 9.26 8.51
C ARG A 106 -21.30 9.59 8.56
N ALA A 107 -22.19 8.59 8.47
CA ALA A 107 -23.61 8.82 8.56
C ALA A 107 -24.05 9.20 9.99
N VAL A 108 -23.32 8.72 11.00
CA VAL A 108 -23.65 8.92 12.43
C VAL A 108 -22.85 10.08 13.05
N SER A 109 -21.65 10.37 12.56
CA SER A 109 -20.77 11.46 13.03
C SER A 109 -20.74 12.59 11.99
N ALA A 110 -20.98 13.83 12.45
CA ALA A 110 -21.06 14.98 11.56
C ALA A 110 -19.64 15.45 11.16
N SER A 111 -19.40 15.44 9.84
CA SER A 111 -18.25 15.97 9.07
C SER A 111 -17.22 14.95 8.58
N VAL A 112 -16.89 15.06 7.28
CA VAL A 112 -16.00 14.16 6.53
C VAL A 112 -14.55 14.21 7.06
N ASP A 113 -14.19 15.31 7.72
CA ASP A 113 -12.85 15.61 8.22
C ASP A 113 -12.55 14.99 9.60
N GLN A 114 -13.53 14.31 10.21
CA GLN A 114 -13.44 13.79 11.58
C GLN A 114 -13.24 12.28 11.68
N VAL A 115 -12.87 11.58 10.59
CA VAL A 115 -12.47 10.17 10.75
C VAL A 115 -11.18 10.13 11.58
N PRO A 116 -11.17 9.51 12.76
CA PRO A 116 -10.01 9.52 13.63
C PRO A 116 -8.75 9.03 12.91
N THR A 117 -7.65 9.72 13.17
CA THR A 117 -6.32 9.35 12.68
C THR A 117 -5.41 9.00 13.85
N PHE A 118 -4.42 8.16 13.57
CA PHE A 118 -3.45 7.72 14.55
C PHE A 118 -2.49 8.87 14.89
N GLU A 119 -2.07 8.92 16.16
CA GLU A 119 -1.02 9.83 16.59
C GLU A 119 0.37 9.23 16.28
N PRO A 120 1.32 10.02 15.75
CA PRO A 120 2.69 9.58 15.45
C PRO A 120 3.54 9.30 16.69
#